data_AF-A0A351UKR6-F1
#
_entry.id   AF-A0A351UKR6-F1
#
_cell.length_a   1.000
_cell.length_b   1.000
_cell.length_c   1.000
_cell.angle_alpha   90.00
_cell.angle_beta   90.00
_cell.angle_gamma   90.00
#
_symmetry.space_group_name_H-M   'P 1'
#
loop_
_entity.id
_entity.type
_entity.pdbx_description
1 polymer ?
#
loop_
_entity_poly.entity_id
_entity_poly.type
_entity_poly.pdbx_seq_one_letter_code
_entity_poly.pdbx_strand_id
1 'polypeptide(L)'
;MGYRYPRFQTGEKLARLRRENPAVQHGSQRRKLLSADVYAYTRVYRSNCCLAVFNRGPETAVSLESIEMPDGIYKDVLSDRAVTVKGGRIEGLTLGRDASFVISYCAPARGKSGLELTFLLNGFKTEFGQRVKVTGNCPELGNWDLAKAFPLEYINDNAWLGSLPVTESAGKNIAYKFVVGKDGDGVLYENRPAHFRLLPAEGLLELQHRWS
;
A
#
# COMPACT_ATOMS: atom_id res chain seq x y z
N MET A 1 -24.46 33.86 21.19
CA MET A 1 -24.43 33.30 19.82
C MET A 1 -23.07 33.67 19.21
N GLY A 2 -22.05 32.81 19.34
CA GLY A 2 -20.66 33.17 18.99
C GLY A 2 -20.37 33.04 17.49
N TYR A 3 -19.93 34.12 16.85
CA TYR A 3 -19.44 34.11 15.48
C TYR A 3 -18.19 33.21 15.35
N ARG A 4 -18.32 32.05 14.70
CA ARG A 4 -17.18 31.17 14.38
C ARG A 4 -16.52 31.62 13.07
N TYR A 5 -15.30 32.15 13.16
CA TYR A 5 -14.52 32.64 12.02
C TYR A 5 -14.14 31.50 11.04
N PRO A 6 -14.19 31.74 9.70
CA PRO A 6 -13.93 30.71 8.68
C PRO A 6 -12.56 30.01 8.78
N ARG A 7 -11.50 30.74 9.17
CA ARG A 7 -10.14 30.20 9.32
C ARG A 7 -10.04 29.10 10.39
N PHE A 8 -10.82 29.21 11.48
CA PHE A 8 -10.81 28.21 12.55
C PHE A 8 -11.46 26.90 12.10
N GLN A 9 -12.53 26.98 11.29
CA GLN A 9 -13.21 25.80 10.76
C GLN A 9 -12.32 24.99 9.81
N THR A 10 -11.53 25.67 8.98
CA THR A 10 -10.51 25.04 8.11
C THR A 10 -9.45 24.31 8.93
N GLY A 11 -8.94 24.97 10.00
CA GLY A 11 -7.96 24.37 10.90
C GLY A 11 -8.48 23.10 11.59
N GLU A 12 -9.72 23.12 12.10
CA GLU A 12 -10.34 21.96 12.76
C GLU A 12 -10.55 20.79 11.79
N LYS A 13 -11.03 21.05 10.57
CA LYS A 13 -11.23 20.02 9.53
C LYS A 13 -9.91 19.35 9.15
N LEU A 14 -8.85 20.12 8.93
CA LEU A 14 -7.52 19.59 8.58
C LEU A 14 -6.85 18.89 9.77
N ALA A 15 -7.02 19.39 11.00
CA ALA A 15 -6.53 18.72 12.20
C ALA A 15 -7.21 17.37 12.42
N ARG A 16 -8.53 17.29 12.18
CA ARG A 16 -9.27 16.02 12.21
C ARG A 16 -8.76 15.06 11.14
N LEU A 17 -8.62 15.53 9.89
CA LEU A 17 -8.04 14.74 8.80
C LEU A 17 -6.66 14.18 9.16
N ARG A 18 -5.79 14.99 9.77
CA ARG A 18 -4.47 14.52 10.21
C ARG A 18 -4.57 13.40 11.24
N ARG A 19 -5.52 13.46 12.18
CA ARG A 19 -5.72 12.37 13.16
C ARG A 19 -6.26 11.09 12.53
N GLU A 20 -7.16 11.22 11.55
CA GLU A 20 -7.90 10.09 10.99
C GLU A 20 -7.15 9.37 9.85
N ASN A 21 -6.28 10.06 9.10
CA ASN A 21 -5.58 9.48 7.95
C ASN A 21 -4.07 9.33 8.21
N PRO A 22 -3.56 8.10 8.37
CA PRO A 22 -2.12 7.84 8.54
C PRO A 22 -1.23 8.38 7.42
N ALA A 23 -1.76 8.51 6.19
CA ALA A 23 -1.01 9.08 5.07
C ALA A 23 -0.64 10.54 5.30
N VAL A 24 -1.48 11.31 6.01
CA VAL A 24 -1.19 12.70 6.33
C VAL A 24 -0.07 12.81 7.37
N GLN A 25 -0.03 11.87 8.31
CA GLN A 25 0.97 11.83 9.39
C GLN A 25 2.33 11.31 8.90
N HIS A 26 2.34 10.20 8.15
CA HIS A 26 3.54 9.42 7.86
C HIS A 26 3.77 9.16 6.36
N GLY A 27 2.83 9.55 5.50
CA GLY A 27 2.90 9.19 4.08
C GLY A 27 4.00 9.90 3.32
N SER A 28 4.56 9.22 2.32
CA SER A 28 5.45 9.84 1.36
C SER A 28 4.68 10.78 0.44
N GLN A 29 5.32 11.88 0.03
CA GLN A 29 4.71 12.86 -0.86
C GLN A 29 5.03 12.52 -2.33
N ARG A 30 4.02 12.60 -3.21
CA ARG A 30 4.18 12.40 -4.65
C ARG A 30 3.53 13.56 -5.40
N ARG A 31 4.33 14.34 -6.11
CA ARG A 31 3.87 15.49 -6.91
C ARG A 31 2.98 15.00 -8.07
N LYS A 32 1.85 15.67 -8.28
CA LYS A 32 0.91 15.42 -9.40
C LYS A 32 0.90 16.56 -10.41
N LEU A 33 0.97 17.79 -9.92
CA LEU A 33 1.04 18.98 -10.76
C LEU A 33 1.87 20.05 -10.07
N LEU A 34 2.67 20.77 -10.86
CA LEU A 34 3.39 21.96 -10.42
C LEU A 34 3.46 22.92 -11.60
N SER A 35 2.74 24.03 -11.50
CA SER A 35 2.81 25.16 -12.42
C SER A 35 3.17 26.43 -11.66
N ALA A 36 3.10 27.58 -12.31
CA ALA A 36 3.25 28.86 -11.63
C ALA A 36 2.20 29.03 -10.52
N ASP A 37 0.95 28.62 -10.77
CA ASP A 37 -0.19 28.94 -9.91
C ASP A 37 -0.76 27.73 -9.17
N VAL A 38 -0.64 26.54 -9.73
CA VAL A 38 -1.26 25.33 -9.21
C VAL A 38 -0.21 24.35 -8.71
N TYR A 39 -0.39 23.87 -7.49
CA TYR A 39 0.40 22.80 -6.92
C TYR A 39 -0.50 21.69 -6.40
N ALA A 40 -0.24 20.46 -6.84
CA ALA A 40 -0.97 19.27 -6.43
C ALA A 40 -0.03 18.14 -6.03
N TYR A 41 -0.32 17.47 -4.92
CA TYR A 41 0.41 16.28 -4.49
C TYR A 41 -0.48 15.31 -3.74
N THR A 42 -0.11 14.03 -3.77
CA THR A 42 -0.66 13.02 -2.87
C THR A 42 0.30 12.73 -1.72
N ARG A 43 -0.27 12.40 -0.55
CA ARG A 43 0.43 11.72 0.54
C ARG A 43 -0.06 10.28 0.56
N VAL A 44 0.88 9.32 0.57
CA VAL A 44 0.55 7.89 0.48
C VAL A 44 1.23 7.13 1.61
N TYR A 45 0.45 6.36 2.37
CA TYR A 45 0.97 5.45 3.40
C TYR A 45 0.18 4.14 3.37
N ARG A 46 0.82 3.06 2.93
CA ARG A 46 0.16 1.76 2.67
C ARG A 46 -1.06 1.98 1.77
N SER A 47 -2.24 1.51 2.18
CA SER A 47 -3.50 1.66 1.44
C SER A 47 -4.22 2.99 1.71
N ASN A 48 -3.63 3.93 2.47
CA ASN A 48 -4.24 5.22 2.75
C ASN A 48 -3.63 6.30 1.83
N CYS A 49 -4.46 7.23 1.38
CA CYS A 49 -4.06 8.30 0.48
C CYS A 49 -4.77 9.61 0.84
N CYS A 50 -4.09 10.74 0.64
CA CYS A 50 -4.67 12.07 0.73
C CYS A 50 -4.15 12.91 -0.45
N LEU A 51 -5.04 13.47 -1.26
CA LEU A 51 -4.69 14.42 -2.31
C LEU A 51 -4.94 15.85 -1.79
N ALA A 52 -3.96 16.73 -2.01
CA ALA A 52 -4.09 18.16 -1.75
C ALA A 52 -3.74 18.95 -3.00
N VAL A 53 -4.59 19.93 -3.33
CA VAL A 53 -4.45 20.82 -4.48
C VAL A 53 -4.60 22.26 -4.02
N PHE A 54 -3.72 23.13 -4.48
CA PHE A 54 -3.68 24.55 -4.15
C PHE A 54 -3.62 25.36 -5.44
N ASN A 55 -4.45 26.39 -5.55
CA ASN A 55 -4.39 27.36 -6.63
C ASN A 55 -4.19 28.76 -6.04
N ARG A 56 -3.03 29.39 -6.29
CA ARG A 56 -2.75 30.79 -5.91
C ARG A 56 -3.05 31.79 -7.03
N GLY A 57 -3.40 31.30 -8.21
CA GLY A 57 -3.63 32.09 -9.42
C GLY A 57 -5.09 32.42 -9.67
N PRO A 58 -5.48 32.80 -10.90
CA PRO A 58 -6.88 32.97 -11.30
C PRO A 58 -7.63 31.61 -11.30
N GLU A 59 -8.96 31.67 -11.46
CA GLU A 59 -9.76 30.45 -11.61
C GLU A 59 -9.22 29.56 -12.74
N THR A 60 -8.97 28.29 -12.43
CA THR A 60 -8.29 27.37 -13.34
C THR A 60 -8.99 26.01 -13.29
N ALA A 61 -9.24 25.42 -14.46
CA ALA A 61 -9.66 24.03 -14.59
C ALA A 61 -8.43 23.12 -14.60
N VAL A 62 -8.38 22.19 -13.64
CA VAL A 62 -7.23 21.30 -13.43
C VAL A 62 -7.62 19.86 -13.75
N SER A 63 -6.79 19.19 -14.54
CA SER A 63 -6.82 17.73 -14.70
C SER A 63 -5.60 17.12 -14.02
N LEU A 64 -5.82 16.04 -13.28
CA LEU A 64 -4.79 15.35 -12.52
C LEU A 64 -4.76 13.87 -12.90
N GLU A 65 -3.56 13.31 -12.98
CA GLU A 65 -3.33 11.92 -13.34
C GLU A 65 -2.44 11.20 -12.31
N SER A 66 -2.38 9.87 -12.42
CA SER A 66 -1.60 9.00 -11.54
C SER A 66 -1.91 9.21 -10.06
N ILE A 67 -3.17 9.47 -9.71
CA ILE A 67 -3.64 9.62 -8.33
C ILE A 67 -3.76 8.24 -7.70
N GLU A 68 -3.12 8.04 -6.54
CA GLU A 68 -3.14 6.77 -5.78
C GLU A 68 -4.43 6.52 -4.98
N MET A 69 -5.54 7.09 -5.43
CA MET A 69 -6.85 6.89 -4.81
C MET A 69 -7.64 5.90 -5.66
N PRO A 70 -8.36 4.95 -5.04
CA PRO A 70 -9.26 4.07 -5.76
C PRO A 70 -10.35 4.84 -6.51
N ASP A 71 -10.93 4.20 -7.52
CA ASP A 71 -12.08 4.74 -8.22
C ASP A 71 -13.24 4.98 -7.26
N GLY A 72 -13.88 6.14 -7.37
CA GLY A 72 -14.96 6.52 -6.47
C GLY A 72 -15.26 8.00 -6.46
N ILE A 73 -16.27 8.36 -5.65
CA ILE A 73 -16.69 9.74 -5.43
C ILE A 73 -16.16 10.19 -4.07
N TYR A 74 -15.41 11.29 -4.06
CA TYR A 74 -14.78 11.84 -2.87
C TYR A 74 -15.29 13.25 -2.62
N LYS A 75 -15.55 13.58 -1.36
CA LYS A 75 -15.91 14.94 -0.96
C LYS A 75 -14.68 15.70 -0.52
N ASP A 76 -14.57 16.94 -0.98
CA ASP A 76 -13.60 17.89 -0.47
C ASP A 76 -13.81 18.08 1.03
N VAL A 77 -12.76 17.86 1.80
CA VAL A 77 -12.76 18.02 3.25
C VAL A 77 -13.14 19.45 3.64
N LEU A 78 -12.79 20.44 2.80
CA LEU A 78 -12.99 21.85 3.10
C LEU A 78 -14.39 22.35 2.72
N SER A 79 -14.86 22.07 1.50
CA SER A 79 -16.12 22.59 0.95
C SER A 79 -17.26 21.57 0.82
N ASP A 80 -17.02 20.29 1.09
CA ASP A 80 -17.95 19.17 0.85
C ASP A 80 -18.33 18.94 -0.65
N ARG A 81 -17.71 19.69 -1.57
CA ARG A 81 -17.85 19.48 -3.03
C ARG A 81 -17.37 18.10 -3.42
N ALA A 82 -18.18 17.36 -4.17
CA ALA A 82 -17.83 16.04 -4.67
C ALA A 82 -16.95 16.11 -5.92
N VAL A 83 -16.02 15.16 -6.06
CA VAL A 83 -15.24 14.88 -7.26
C VAL A 83 -15.19 13.38 -7.51
N THR A 84 -15.09 12.99 -8.78
CA THR A 84 -14.91 11.58 -9.16
C THR A 84 -13.44 11.32 -9.47
N VAL A 85 -12.88 10.27 -8.85
CA VAL A 85 -11.62 9.66 -9.28
C VAL A 85 -11.98 8.44 -10.12
N LYS A 86 -11.42 8.33 -11.32
CA LYS A 86 -11.60 7.16 -12.20
C LYS A 86 -10.32 6.85 -12.95
N GLY A 87 -9.84 5.62 -12.88
CA GLY A 87 -8.57 5.19 -13.48
C GLY A 87 -7.37 6.00 -12.97
N GLY A 88 -7.39 6.41 -11.69
CA GLY A 88 -6.36 7.28 -11.12
C GLY A 88 -6.34 8.71 -11.67
N ARG A 89 -7.46 9.18 -12.25
CA ARG A 89 -7.60 10.52 -12.82
C ARG A 89 -8.73 11.31 -12.18
N ILE A 90 -8.54 12.63 -12.13
CA ILE A 90 -9.59 13.62 -11.90
C ILE A 90 -9.60 14.55 -13.11
N GLU A 91 -10.75 14.72 -13.75
CA GLU A 91 -10.93 15.58 -14.91
C GLU A 91 -11.76 16.81 -14.52
N GLY A 92 -11.37 17.99 -15.02
CA GLY A 92 -12.19 19.21 -14.93
C GLY A 92 -12.40 19.74 -13.51
N LEU A 93 -11.42 19.60 -12.62
CA LEU A 93 -11.48 20.20 -11.27
C LEU A 93 -11.28 21.73 -11.36
N THR A 94 -12.36 22.48 -11.40
CA THR A 94 -12.30 23.96 -11.35
C THR A 94 -11.97 24.46 -9.95
N LEU A 95 -10.87 25.20 -9.81
CA LEU A 95 -10.44 25.85 -8.57
C LEU A 95 -10.38 27.36 -8.76
N GLY A 96 -11.11 28.10 -7.94
CA GLY A 96 -11.05 29.56 -7.89
C GLY A 96 -9.69 30.09 -7.39
N ARG A 97 -9.56 31.41 -7.35
CA ARG A 97 -8.38 32.08 -6.79
C ARG A 97 -8.21 31.78 -5.31
N ASP A 98 -6.96 31.51 -4.89
CA ASP A 98 -6.57 31.16 -3.53
C ASP A 98 -7.30 29.94 -2.94
N ALA A 99 -7.85 29.10 -3.82
CA ALA A 99 -8.60 27.92 -3.42
C ALA A 99 -7.65 26.78 -3.03
N SER A 100 -8.11 25.99 -2.06
CA SER A 100 -7.52 24.70 -1.73
C SER A 100 -8.59 23.61 -1.79
N PHE A 101 -8.18 22.42 -2.21
CA PHE A 101 -9.05 21.27 -2.36
C PHE A 101 -8.32 20.05 -1.80
N VAL A 102 -8.99 19.33 -0.92
CA VAL A 102 -8.38 18.20 -0.21
C VAL A 102 -9.37 17.04 -0.20
N ILE A 103 -8.96 15.90 -0.75
CA ILE A 103 -9.73 14.64 -0.63
C ILE A 103 -8.88 13.58 0.05
N SER A 104 -9.55 12.72 0.80
CA SER A 104 -8.92 11.71 1.64
C SER A 104 -9.55 10.36 1.39
N TYR A 105 -8.70 9.34 1.32
CA TYR A 105 -9.07 7.94 1.35
C TYR A 105 -8.36 7.27 2.52
N CYS A 106 -9.14 6.83 3.50
CA CYS A 106 -8.68 5.86 4.48
C CYS A 106 -9.21 4.50 4.03
N ALA A 107 -8.33 3.54 3.83
CA ALA A 107 -8.78 2.19 3.56
C ALA A 107 -9.66 1.75 4.75
N PRO A 108 -10.82 1.12 4.50
CA PRO A 108 -11.64 0.60 5.58
C PRO A 108 -10.77 -0.32 6.43
N ALA A 109 -11.00 -0.31 7.75
CA ALA A 109 -10.42 -1.32 8.62
C ALA A 109 -10.72 -2.68 7.98
N ARG A 110 -9.69 -3.45 7.62
CA ARG A 110 -9.87 -4.82 7.14
C ARG A 110 -10.70 -5.53 8.22
N GLY A 111 -11.97 -5.83 7.93
CA GLY A 111 -12.85 -6.50 8.89
C GLY A 111 -12.22 -7.83 9.31
N LYS A 112 -12.24 -8.14 10.62
CA LYS A 112 -11.47 -9.24 11.27
C LYS A 112 -10.11 -9.42 10.60
N SER A 113 -9.13 -8.64 11.02
CA SER A 113 -7.77 -8.62 10.47
C SER A 113 -7.23 -10.03 10.26
N GLY A 114 -7.37 -10.57 9.04
CA GLY A 114 -6.60 -11.74 8.63
C GLY A 114 -5.12 -11.40 8.82
N LEU A 115 -4.34 -12.38 9.23
CA LEU A 115 -2.90 -12.21 9.33
C LEU A 115 -2.34 -11.93 7.93
N GLU A 116 -1.54 -10.88 7.75
CA GLU A 116 -0.66 -10.77 6.58
C GLU A 116 0.73 -11.30 6.95
N LEU A 117 1.23 -12.26 6.18
CA LEU A 117 2.56 -12.81 6.34
C LEU A 117 3.45 -12.33 5.20
N THR A 118 4.54 -11.65 5.55
CA THR A 118 5.56 -11.18 4.60
C THR A 118 6.84 -11.99 4.77
N PHE A 119 7.33 -12.56 3.69
CA PHE A 119 8.66 -13.16 3.62
C PHE A 119 9.63 -12.17 2.99
N LEU A 120 10.75 -11.94 3.66
CA LEU A 120 11.89 -11.20 3.12
C LEU A 120 13.11 -12.13 3.12
N LEU A 121 13.61 -12.47 1.94
CA LEU A 121 14.79 -13.31 1.77
C LEU A 121 15.95 -12.45 1.25
N ASN A 122 17.01 -12.36 2.04
CA ASN A 122 18.23 -11.63 1.72
C ASN A 122 19.40 -12.56 1.37
N GLY A 123 20.35 -12.07 0.57
CA GLY A 123 21.63 -12.72 0.32
C GLY A 123 21.59 -13.88 -0.68
N PHE A 124 20.53 -14.00 -1.51
CA PHE A 124 20.46 -14.98 -2.58
C PHE A 124 20.52 -14.32 -3.96
N LYS A 125 21.48 -14.77 -4.79
CA LYS A 125 21.61 -14.36 -6.19
C LYS A 125 21.06 -15.46 -7.09
N THR A 126 20.06 -15.12 -7.90
CA THR A 126 19.50 -16.02 -8.90
C THR A 126 20.18 -15.86 -10.25
N GLU A 127 20.25 -16.95 -11.00
CA GLU A 127 20.58 -16.93 -12.42
C GLU A 127 19.35 -16.54 -13.27
N PHE A 128 19.59 -16.19 -14.54
CA PHE A 128 18.51 -15.83 -15.46
C PHE A 128 17.47 -16.96 -15.60
N GLY A 129 16.21 -16.63 -15.33
CA GLY A 129 15.09 -17.58 -15.39
C GLY A 129 14.79 -18.32 -14.08
N GLN A 130 15.63 -18.19 -13.05
CA GLN A 130 15.31 -18.73 -11.72
C GLN A 130 14.31 -17.84 -10.98
N ARG A 131 13.43 -18.48 -10.20
CA ARG A 131 12.47 -17.81 -9.31
C ARG A 131 12.55 -18.42 -7.92
N VAL A 132 12.43 -17.58 -6.90
CA VAL A 132 12.31 -18.02 -5.51
C VAL A 132 10.83 -18.22 -5.17
N LYS A 133 10.52 -19.33 -4.51
CA LYS A 133 9.19 -19.60 -3.94
C LYS A 133 9.34 -20.06 -2.49
N VAL A 134 8.24 -20.03 -1.76
CA VAL A 134 8.11 -20.58 -0.40
C VAL A 134 7.05 -21.68 -0.43
N THR A 135 7.40 -22.85 0.09
CA THR A 135 6.45 -23.96 0.27
C THR A 135 6.45 -24.41 1.73
N GLY A 136 5.33 -24.91 2.22
CA GLY A 136 5.19 -25.29 3.61
C GLY A 136 3.99 -26.18 3.88
N ASN A 137 3.80 -26.56 5.14
CA ASN A 137 2.76 -27.49 5.59
C ASN A 137 1.34 -26.88 5.66
N CYS A 138 1.15 -25.65 5.19
CA CYS A 138 -0.13 -24.96 5.22
C CYS A 138 -0.68 -24.72 3.80
N PRO A 139 -2.01 -24.57 3.65
CA PRO A 139 -2.64 -24.34 2.35
C PRO A 139 -2.14 -23.08 1.66
N GLU A 140 -1.86 -22.02 2.42
CA GLU A 140 -1.37 -20.77 1.86
C GLU A 140 0.06 -20.87 1.28
N LEU A 141 0.82 -21.91 1.68
CA LEU A 141 2.15 -22.25 1.15
C LEU A 141 2.14 -23.55 0.33
N GLY A 142 0.95 -24.02 -0.07
CA GLY A 142 0.79 -25.15 -0.98
C GLY A 142 0.89 -26.54 -0.36
N ASN A 143 0.93 -26.70 0.96
CA ASN A 143 1.01 -28.03 1.62
C ASN A 143 2.15 -28.93 1.08
N TRP A 144 3.35 -28.36 0.90
CA TRP A 144 4.53 -29.00 0.29
C TRP A 144 4.40 -29.36 -1.20
N ASP A 145 3.33 -28.94 -1.88
CA ASP A 145 3.18 -29.04 -3.33
C ASP A 145 3.91 -27.86 -4.03
N LEU A 146 4.97 -28.17 -4.76
CA LEU A 146 5.79 -27.19 -5.48
C LEU A 146 5.02 -26.44 -6.58
N ALA A 147 3.97 -27.04 -7.15
CA ALA A 147 3.12 -26.37 -8.14
C ALA A 147 2.27 -25.27 -7.48
N LYS A 148 1.99 -25.39 -6.18
CA LYS A 148 1.20 -24.45 -5.37
C LYS A 148 2.07 -23.59 -4.44
N ALA A 149 3.39 -23.73 -4.52
CA ALA A 149 4.32 -22.94 -3.72
C ALA A 149 4.15 -21.44 -4.02
N PHE A 150 4.17 -20.63 -2.97
CA PHE A 150 3.96 -19.19 -3.06
C PHE A 150 5.19 -18.51 -3.69
N PRO A 151 5.05 -17.80 -4.82
CA PRO A 151 6.18 -17.15 -5.47
C PRO A 151 6.58 -15.86 -4.75
N LEU A 152 7.88 -15.61 -4.64
CA LEU A 152 8.41 -14.32 -4.22
C LEU A 152 8.71 -13.44 -5.42
N GLU A 153 8.63 -12.13 -5.22
CA GLU A 153 9.00 -11.11 -6.20
C GLU A 153 10.47 -10.71 -6.02
N TYR A 154 11.16 -10.54 -7.15
CA TYR A 154 12.52 -10.01 -7.18
C TYR A 154 12.50 -8.52 -6.86
N ILE A 155 13.19 -8.12 -5.79
CA ILE A 155 13.29 -6.70 -5.42
C ILE A 155 14.58 -6.09 -5.95
N ASN A 156 15.72 -6.78 -5.78
CA ASN A 156 17.02 -6.39 -6.30
C ASN A 156 18.02 -7.58 -6.21
N ASP A 157 19.28 -7.33 -6.56
CA ASP A 157 20.37 -8.31 -6.68
C ASP A 157 20.58 -9.24 -5.48
N ASN A 158 20.05 -8.92 -4.30
CA ASN A 158 20.19 -9.77 -3.12
C ASN A 158 18.90 -9.96 -2.33
N ALA A 159 17.74 -9.47 -2.80
CA ALA A 159 16.53 -9.44 -2.02
C ALA A 159 15.29 -9.92 -2.80
N TRP A 160 14.54 -10.81 -2.17
CA TRP A 160 13.25 -11.31 -2.62
C TRP A 160 12.19 -11.05 -1.56
N LEU A 161 10.99 -10.65 -1.98
CA LEU A 161 9.89 -10.32 -1.08
C LEU A 161 8.58 -10.90 -1.58
N GLY A 162 7.72 -11.33 -0.66
CA GLY A 162 6.35 -11.68 -0.98
C GLY A 162 5.47 -11.55 0.24
N SER A 163 4.27 -11.00 0.05
CA SER A 163 3.26 -10.84 1.09
C SER A 163 2.01 -11.60 0.71
N LEU A 164 1.45 -12.34 1.66
CA LEU A 164 0.19 -13.04 1.45
C LEU A 164 -0.75 -12.90 2.67
N PRO A 165 -2.07 -12.88 2.43
CA PRO A 165 -3.03 -13.06 3.51
C PRO A 165 -3.03 -14.53 3.97
N VAL A 166 -3.05 -14.74 5.28
CA VAL A 166 -3.16 -16.03 5.96
C VAL A 166 -4.52 -16.10 6.63
N THR A 167 -5.29 -17.12 6.28
CA THR A 167 -6.67 -17.27 6.73
C THR A 167 -6.84 -18.53 7.57
N GLU A 168 -6.47 -19.69 7.03
CA GLU A 168 -6.65 -20.99 7.68
C GLU A 168 -5.56 -21.28 8.69
N SER A 169 -4.36 -20.76 8.46
CA SER A 169 -3.18 -21.06 9.28
C SER A 169 -2.88 -20.01 10.35
N ALA A 170 -3.71 -18.95 10.45
CA ALA A 170 -3.57 -17.94 11.48
C ALA A 170 -3.73 -18.57 12.88
N GLY A 171 -2.86 -18.19 13.81
CA GLY A 171 -2.82 -18.77 15.16
C GLY A 171 -2.22 -20.19 15.27
N LYS A 172 -1.71 -20.76 14.16
CA LYS A 172 -1.15 -22.13 14.13
C LYS A 172 0.36 -22.12 13.92
N ASN A 173 0.98 -23.25 14.25
CA ASN A 173 2.37 -23.52 13.87
C ASN A 173 2.45 -23.90 12.39
N ILE A 174 3.33 -23.21 11.66
CA ILE A 174 3.69 -23.56 10.29
C ILE A 174 5.14 -24.04 10.22
N ALA A 175 5.39 -24.90 9.25
CA ALA A 175 6.71 -25.32 8.80
C ALA A 175 6.85 -24.95 7.32
N TYR A 176 7.95 -24.31 6.93
CA TYR A 176 8.15 -23.89 5.55
C TYR A 176 9.62 -23.95 5.13
N LYS A 177 9.84 -23.99 3.81
CA LYS A 177 11.14 -23.87 3.18
C LYS A 177 11.12 -22.94 1.98
N PHE A 178 12.26 -22.29 1.75
CA PHE A 178 12.52 -21.60 0.49
C PHE A 178 12.99 -22.59 -0.57
N VAL A 179 12.52 -22.39 -1.80
CA VAL A 179 12.87 -23.17 -2.96
C VAL A 179 13.18 -22.26 -4.15
N VAL A 180 14.11 -22.69 -4.99
CA VAL A 180 14.54 -21.97 -6.18
C VAL A 180 14.35 -22.91 -7.36
N GLY A 181 13.60 -22.47 -8.36
CA GLY A 181 13.33 -23.28 -9.54
C GLY A 181 13.35 -22.44 -10.81
N LYS A 182 13.55 -23.11 -11.93
CA LYS A 182 13.41 -22.54 -13.28
C LYS A 182 12.37 -23.36 -14.03
N ASP A 183 11.59 -22.72 -14.88
CA ASP A 183 10.52 -23.39 -15.61
C ASP A 183 11.10 -24.51 -16.50
N GLY A 184 10.67 -25.76 -16.26
CA GLY A 184 11.13 -26.95 -16.98
C GLY A 184 12.39 -27.64 -16.40
N ASP A 185 13.06 -27.02 -15.43
CA ASP A 185 14.21 -27.58 -14.72
C ASP A 185 13.83 -28.00 -13.29
N GLY A 186 14.68 -28.80 -12.64
CA GLY A 186 14.50 -29.22 -11.24
C GLY A 186 14.47 -28.07 -10.23
N VAL A 187 14.03 -28.37 -9.01
CA VAL A 187 13.92 -27.40 -7.91
C VAL A 187 15.04 -27.62 -6.88
N LEU A 188 15.73 -26.54 -6.51
CA LEU A 188 16.70 -26.49 -5.43
C LEU A 188 16.02 -26.04 -4.13
N TYR A 189 16.16 -26.84 -3.07
CA TYR A 189 15.73 -26.44 -1.73
C TYR A 189 16.84 -25.69 -1.00
N GLU A 190 16.47 -24.79 -0.09
CA GLU A 190 17.43 -24.26 0.88
C GLU A 190 18.10 -25.40 1.67
N ASN A 191 19.38 -25.24 2.01
CA ASN A 191 20.22 -26.29 2.56
C ASN A 191 20.16 -26.31 4.09
N ARG A 192 18.95 -26.46 4.61
CA ARG A 192 18.65 -26.52 6.04
C ARG A 192 17.34 -27.24 6.34
N PRO A 193 17.12 -27.65 7.60
CA PRO A 193 15.80 -28.04 8.06
C PRO A 193 14.77 -26.91 7.88
N ALA A 194 13.50 -27.30 7.78
CA ALA A 194 12.39 -26.37 7.67
C ALA A 194 12.39 -25.34 8.80
N HIS A 195 11.98 -24.12 8.48
CA HIS A 195 11.71 -23.11 9.49
C HIS A 195 10.40 -23.44 10.18
N PHE A 196 10.34 -23.28 11.50
CA PHE A 196 9.10 -23.44 12.29
C PHE A 196 8.70 -22.10 12.89
N ARG A 197 7.44 -21.70 12.73
CA ARG A 197 6.92 -20.44 13.27
C ARG A 197 5.49 -20.61 13.79
N LEU A 198 5.23 -20.09 14.99
CA LEU A 198 3.88 -19.86 15.46
C LEU A 198 3.37 -18.56 14.84
N LEU A 199 2.31 -18.64 14.05
CA LEU A 199 1.66 -17.47 13.48
C LEU A 199 0.74 -16.81 14.50
N PRO A 200 0.70 -15.47 14.58
CA PRO A 200 -0.34 -14.79 15.34
C PRO A 200 -1.72 -15.03 14.69
N ALA A 201 -2.78 -14.86 15.48
CA ALA A 201 -4.15 -15.04 14.97
C ALA A 201 -4.59 -13.92 14.02
N GLU A 202 -3.96 -12.75 14.12
CA GLU A 202 -4.25 -11.57 13.32
C GLU A 202 -3.05 -10.62 13.27
N GLY A 203 -3.13 -9.59 12.41
CA GLY A 203 -2.14 -8.53 12.32
C GLY A 203 -1.15 -8.72 11.17
N LEU A 204 0.08 -8.27 11.37
CA LEU A 204 1.14 -8.33 10.37
C LEU A 204 2.34 -9.04 10.98
N LEU A 205 2.90 -10.00 10.24
CA LEU A 205 4.14 -10.67 10.61
C LEU A 205 5.12 -10.62 9.43
N GLU A 206 6.28 -10.03 9.66
CA GLU A 206 7.40 -10.08 8.70
C GLU A 206 8.44 -11.09 9.17
N LEU A 207 8.80 -12.01 8.29
CA LEU A 207 9.81 -13.03 8.50
C LEU A 207 11.02 -12.74 7.63
N GLN A 208 12.08 -12.23 8.26
CA GLN A 208 13.34 -11.95 7.60
C GLN A 208 14.27 -13.16 7.64
N HIS A 209 14.81 -13.50 6.47
CA HIS A 209 15.70 -14.63 6.28
C HIS A 209 16.94 -14.24 5.49
N ARG A 210 18.00 -15.01 5.69
CA ARG A 210 19.18 -15.01 4.83
C ARG A 210 19.34 -16.40 4.25
N TRP A 211 19.64 -16.51 2.96
CA TRP A 211 19.81 -17.79 2.31
C TRP A 211 20.99 -18.58 2.89
N SER A 212 20.77 -19.88 3.10
CA SER A 212 21.74 -20.85 3.62
C SER A 212 21.51 -22.21 2.98
#